data_AF-A0A8D8Z269-F1
#
_entry.id   AF-A0A8D8Z269-F1
#
_cell.length_a   1.000
_cell.length_b   1.000
_cell.length_c   1.000
_cell.angle_alpha   90.00
_cell.angle_beta   90.00
_cell.angle_gamma   90.00
#
_symmetry.space_group_name_H-M   'P 1'
#
loop_
_entity.id
_entity.type
_entity.pdbx_description
1 polymer ?
#
loop_
_entity_poly.entity_id
_entity_poly.type
_entity_poly.pdbx_seq_one_letter_code
_entity_poly.pdbx_strand_id
1 'polypeptide(L)'
;NNNNNKISTYIIADHIRSTAFLILDGITPSNEGRGYVLRKIIRRAILHGNKLGIKNIFFYKLIDNLTNITEYKIYNLKKNRDKIKKIIKIEEKKFLRTLKTGLNLLNLNISKLSKNNCNNKLRGKVIFYLYDTYGFPFDLIKEICNKKKIKIDEINFNILMNKQRLKSLNSNKFFKKKK
;
A
#
# COMPACT_ATOMS: atom_id res chain seq x y z
N ASN A 1 14.35 -17.08 -10.41
CA ASN A 1 13.45 -16.02 -10.93
C ASN A 1 11.97 -16.41 -11.02
N ASN A 2 11.57 -17.65 -11.29
CA ASN A 2 10.14 -18.02 -11.45
C ASN A 2 9.30 -18.00 -10.14
N ASN A 3 9.86 -18.45 -9.01
CA ASN A 3 9.10 -18.51 -7.74
C ASN A 3 8.68 -17.13 -7.22
N ASN A 4 9.52 -16.10 -7.36
CA ASN A 4 9.21 -14.74 -6.92
C ASN A 4 8.12 -14.06 -7.75
N ASN A 5 8.04 -14.40 -9.04
CA ASN A 5 6.99 -13.93 -9.92
C ASN A 5 5.67 -14.62 -9.55
N LYS A 6 5.70 -15.95 -9.33
CA LYS A 6 4.56 -16.74 -8.87
C LYS A 6 3.95 -16.20 -7.57
N ILE A 7 4.79 -15.89 -6.56
CA ILE A 7 4.35 -15.28 -5.30
C ILE A 7 3.67 -13.93 -5.54
N SER A 8 4.24 -13.09 -6.41
CA SER A 8 3.68 -11.76 -6.69
C SER A 8 2.33 -11.86 -7.40
N THR A 9 2.16 -12.81 -8.32
CA THR A 9 0.89 -13.10 -8.98
C THR A 9 -0.18 -13.56 -7.99
N TYR A 10 0.15 -14.47 -7.05
CA TYR A 10 -0.80 -14.91 -6.02
C TYR A 10 -1.23 -13.77 -5.09
N ILE A 11 -0.29 -12.90 -4.69
CA ILE A 11 -0.61 -11.73 -3.86
C ILE A 11 -1.56 -10.79 -4.60
N ILE A 12 -1.32 -10.53 -5.89
CA ILE A 12 -2.21 -9.68 -6.71
C ILE A 12 -3.61 -10.30 -6.81
N ALA A 13 -3.70 -11.61 -7.06
CA ALA A 13 -4.96 -12.32 -7.18
C ALA A 13 -5.78 -12.31 -5.88
N ASP A 14 -5.15 -12.55 -4.73
CA ASP A 14 -5.84 -12.45 -3.45
C ASP A 14 -6.26 -11.01 -3.13
N HIS A 15 -5.38 -10.05 -3.40
CA HIS A 15 -5.66 -8.65 -3.11
C HIS A 15 -6.78 -8.07 -3.97
N ILE A 16 -6.93 -8.47 -5.24
CA ILE A 16 -8.07 -8.00 -6.05
C ILE A 16 -9.40 -8.50 -5.49
N ARG A 17 -9.44 -9.76 -5.03
CA ARG A 17 -10.62 -10.35 -4.38
C ARG A 17 -10.99 -9.58 -3.12
N SER A 18 -10.03 -9.46 -2.18
CA SER A 18 -10.22 -8.71 -0.93
C SER A 18 -10.63 -7.25 -1.17
N THR A 19 -10.00 -6.59 -2.15
CA THR A 19 -10.32 -5.20 -2.53
C THR A 19 -11.75 -5.08 -3.04
N ALA A 20 -12.18 -5.98 -3.92
CA ALA A 20 -13.51 -5.93 -4.52
C ALA A 20 -14.62 -6.09 -3.47
N PHE A 21 -14.47 -7.06 -2.56
CA PHE A 21 -15.45 -7.30 -1.50
C PHE A 21 -15.50 -6.18 -0.46
N LEU A 22 -14.34 -5.64 -0.04
CA LEU A 22 -14.32 -4.48 0.85
C LEU A 22 -15.04 -3.27 0.24
N ILE A 23 -14.85 -3.01 -1.06
CA ILE A 23 -15.53 -1.91 -1.75
C ILE A 23 -17.02 -2.19 -1.91
N LEU A 24 -17.40 -3.45 -2.14
CA LEU A 24 -18.79 -3.88 -2.19
C LEU A 24 -19.51 -3.61 -0.86
N ASP A 25 -18.82 -3.85 0.26
CA ASP A 25 -19.28 -3.53 1.62
C ASP A 25 -19.28 -2.02 1.95
N GLY A 26 -19.03 -1.16 0.96
CA GLY A 26 -19.07 0.29 1.09
C GLY A 26 -17.78 0.93 1.61
N ILE A 27 -16.71 0.16 1.81
CA ILE A 27 -15.43 0.69 2.29
C ILE A 27 -14.71 1.39 1.12
N THR A 28 -14.21 2.60 1.37
CA THR A 28 -13.44 3.38 0.39
C THR A 28 -12.02 3.64 0.89
N PRO A 29 -11.00 3.73 0.00
CA PRO A 29 -9.62 3.98 0.42
C PRO A 29 -9.48 5.30 1.19
N SER A 30 -8.93 5.24 2.40
CA SER A 30 -8.77 6.41 3.29
C SER A 30 -7.43 6.37 4.06
N ASN A 31 -7.17 7.37 4.90
CA ASN A 31 -5.97 7.42 5.74
C ASN A 31 -6.14 6.69 7.07
N GLU A 32 -7.36 6.28 7.45
CA GLU A 32 -7.66 5.74 8.78
C GLU A 32 -8.67 4.59 8.75
N GLY A 33 -8.71 3.79 9.82
CA GLY A 33 -9.69 2.72 10.01
C GLY A 33 -9.69 1.67 8.88
N ARG A 34 -10.89 1.21 8.49
CA ARG A 34 -11.07 0.18 7.45
C ARG A 34 -10.62 0.67 6.06
N GLY A 35 -10.82 1.95 5.75
CA GLY A 35 -10.39 2.52 4.47
C GLY A 35 -8.86 2.56 4.31
N TYR A 36 -8.12 2.70 5.42
CA TYR A 36 -6.67 2.55 5.41
C TYR A 36 -6.22 1.13 5.11
N VAL A 37 -6.91 0.12 5.67
CA VAL A 37 -6.63 -1.29 5.35
C VAL A 37 -6.85 -1.56 3.86
N LEU A 38 -7.99 -1.13 3.30
CA LEU A 38 -8.26 -1.23 1.87
C LEU A 38 -7.18 -0.55 1.02
N ARG A 39 -6.77 0.67 1.39
CA ARG A 39 -5.69 1.39 0.71
C ARG A 39 -4.39 0.59 0.71
N LYS A 40 -3.99 0.00 1.85
CA LYS A 40 -2.77 -0.82 1.95
C LYS A 40 -2.82 -2.02 1.01
N ILE A 41 -3.95 -2.72 0.95
CA ILE A 41 -4.14 -3.90 0.08
C ILE A 41 -3.97 -3.50 -1.39
N ILE A 42 -4.64 -2.43 -1.83
CA ILE A 42 -4.55 -1.92 -3.20
C ILE A 42 -3.10 -1.56 -3.55
N ARG A 43 -2.44 -0.77 -2.70
CA ARG A 43 -1.06 -0.32 -2.96
C ARG A 43 -0.06 -1.46 -2.98
N ARG A 44 -0.23 -2.46 -2.11
CA ARG A 44 0.60 -3.67 -2.10
C ARG A 44 0.45 -4.45 -3.42
N ALA A 45 -0.75 -4.62 -3.93
CA ALA A 45 -0.97 -5.27 -5.23
C ALA A 45 -0.28 -4.52 -6.37
N ILE A 46 -0.41 -3.19 -6.41
CA ILE A 46 0.23 -2.33 -7.43
C ILE A 46 1.76 -2.46 -7.36
N LEU A 47 2.32 -2.51 -6.16
CA LEU A 47 3.76 -2.71 -5.95
C LEU A 47 4.26 -4.06 -6.47
N HIS A 48 3.51 -5.13 -6.23
CA HIS A 48 3.81 -6.44 -6.82
C HIS A 48 3.67 -6.43 -8.34
N GLY A 49 2.69 -5.69 -8.89
CA GLY A 49 2.59 -5.48 -10.34
C GLY A 49 3.81 -4.77 -10.91
N ASN A 50 4.27 -3.70 -10.27
CA ASN A 50 5.49 -2.99 -10.67
C ASN A 50 6.73 -3.89 -10.57
N LYS A 51 6.81 -4.75 -9.55
CA LYS A 51 7.88 -5.75 -9.42
C LYS A 51 7.87 -6.78 -10.56
N LEU A 52 6.71 -7.11 -11.12
CA LEU A 52 6.55 -7.94 -12.31
C LEU A 52 6.82 -7.18 -13.62
N GLY A 53 7.19 -5.90 -13.56
CA GLY A 53 7.46 -5.06 -14.74
C GLY A 53 6.25 -4.33 -15.28
N ILE A 54 5.08 -4.43 -14.64
CA ILE A 54 3.86 -3.73 -15.05
C ILE A 54 3.95 -2.26 -14.62
N LYS A 55 4.22 -1.36 -15.57
CA LYS A 55 4.38 0.08 -15.31
C LYS A 55 3.08 0.87 -15.45
N ASN A 56 2.11 0.33 -16.19
CA ASN A 56 0.84 0.99 -16.47
C ASN A 56 -0.24 0.55 -15.48
N ILE A 57 -1.33 1.31 -15.43
CA ILE A 57 -2.51 1.01 -14.62
C ILE A 57 -3.10 -0.34 -15.09
N PHE A 58 -3.21 -1.31 -14.18
CA PHE A 58 -3.67 -2.66 -14.47
C PHE A 58 -4.67 -3.20 -13.45
N PHE A 59 -4.58 -2.79 -12.18
CA PHE A 59 -5.23 -3.50 -11.08
C PHE A 59 -6.76 -3.44 -11.18
N TYR A 60 -7.32 -2.29 -11.55
CA TYR A 60 -8.76 -2.15 -11.77
C TYR A 60 -9.31 -3.04 -12.92
N LYS A 61 -8.48 -3.43 -13.89
CA LYS A 61 -8.91 -4.26 -15.02
C LYS A 61 -9.23 -5.69 -14.57
N LEU A 62 -8.56 -6.17 -13.52
CA LEU A 62 -8.76 -7.51 -12.96
C LEU A 62 -10.18 -7.74 -12.42
N ILE A 63 -10.93 -6.67 -12.14
CA ILE A 63 -12.35 -6.78 -11.77
C ILE A 63 -13.18 -7.42 -12.88
N ASP A 64 -12.81 -7.22 -14.14
CA ASP A 64 -13.52 -7.82 -15.27
C ASP A 64 -13.48 -9.35 -15.19
N ASN A 65 -12.27 -9.89 -15.01
CA ASN A 65 -12.06 -11.32 -14.80
C ASN A 65 -12.75 -11.82 -13.52
N LEU A 66 -12.65 -11.05 -12.43
CA LEU A 66 -13.27 -11.41 -11.16
C LEU A 66 -14.80 -11.54 -11.27
N THR A 67 -15.46 -10.66 -12.04
CA THR A 67 -16.93 -10.70 -12.22
C THR A 67 -17.43 -11.90 -13.03
N ASN A 68 -16.55 -12.58 -13.76
CA ASN A 68 -16.88 -13.76 -14.56
C ASN A 68 -16.76 -15.07 -13.77
N ILE A 69 -16.17 -15.04 -12.57
CA ILE A 69 -16.06 -16.22 -11.71
C ILE A 69 -17.45 -16.56 -11.14
N THR A 70 -17.88 -17.80 -11.38
CA THR A 70 -19.23 -18.28 -11.06
C THR A 70 -19.57 -18.18 -9.58
N GLU A 71 -18.62 -18.51 -8.70
CA GLU A 71 -18.76 -18.43 -7.23
C GLU A 71 -19.16 -17.03 -6.74
N TYR A 72 -18.79 -15.97 -7.47
CA TYR A 72 -19.05 -14.60 -7.04
C TYR A 72 -20.39 -14.03 -7.53
N LYS A 73 -21.18 -14.80 -8.28
CA LYS A 73 -22.50 -14.38 -8.76
C LYS A 73 -23.46 -14.01 -7.62
N ILE A 74 -23.37 -14.70 -6.49
CA ILE A 74 -24.23 -14.52 -5.31
C ILE A 74 -24.08 -13.11 -4.70
N TYR A 75 -22.92 -12.47 -4.87
CA TYR A 75 -22.58 -11.22 -4.20
C TYR A 75 -22.93 -9.96 -5.01
N ASN A 76 -23.72 -10.05 -6.08
CA ASN A 76 -24.05 -8.90 -6.93
C ASN A 76 -22.82 -8.10 -7.45
N LEU A 77 -21.65 -8.75 -7.55
CA LEU A 77 -20.39 -8.11 -7.91
C LEU A 77 -20.47 -7.44 -9.30
N LYS A 78 -21.19 -8.07 -10.23
CA LYS A 78 -21.43 -7.55 -11.58
C LYS A 78 -22.18 -6.22 -11.58
N LYS A 79 -23.15 -6.03 -10.68
CA LYS A 79 -23.94 -4.78 -10.56
C LYS A 79 -23.08 -3.62 -10.07
N ASN A 80 -22.08 -3.89 -9.22
CA ASN A 80 -21.19 -2.88 -8.64
C ASN A 80 -19.85 -2.72 -9.38
N ARG A 81 -19.67 -3.45 -10.49
CA ARG A 81 -18.41 -3.53 -11.24
C ARG A 81 -17.81 -2.16 -11.53
N ASP A 82 -18.57 -1.25 -12.11
CA ASP A 82 -18.02 0.04 -12.57
C ASP A 82 -17.66 0.96 -11.41
N LYS A 83 -18.44 0.92 -10.33
CA LYS A 83 -18.13 1.61 -9.06
C LYS A 83 -16.81 1.10 -8.48
N ILE A 84 -16.65 -0.22 -8.38
CA ILE A 84 -15.43 -0.86 -7.85
C ILE A 84 -14.23 -0.49 -8.72
N LYS A 85 -14.35 -0.63 -10.05
CA LYS A 85 -13.30 -0.26 -11.01
C LYS A 85 -12.89 1.21 -10.87
N LYS A 86 -13.85 2.12 -10.73
CA LYS A 86 -13.60 3.55 -10.58
C LYS A 86 -12.79 3.84 -9.31
N ILE A 87 -13.19 3.26 -8.17
CA ILE A 87 -12.50 3.46 -6.88
C ILE A 87 -11.05 2.95 -6.95
N ILE A 88 -10.85 1.72 -7.46
CA ILE A 88 -9.51 1.14 -7.61
C ILE A 88 -8.64 1.99 -8.54
N LYS A 89 -9.18 2.39 -9.69
CA LYS A 89 -8.47 3.19 -10.70
C LYS A 89 -8.02 4.55 -10.16
N ILE A 90 -8.83 5.21 -9.32
CA ILE A 90 -8.49 6.48 -8.68
C ILE A 90 -7.30 6.28 -7.74
N GLU A 91 -7.38 5.28 -6.86
CA GLU A 91 -6.29 5.01 -5.90
C GLU A 91 -5.00 4.57 -6.60
N GLU A 92 -5.11 3.74 -7.64
CA GLU A 92 -3.98 3.27 -8.45
C GLU A 92 -3.28 4.44 -9.15
N LYS A 93 -4.03 5.32 -9.81
CA LYS A 93 -3.49 6.55 -10.41
C LYS A 93 -2.79 7.42 -9.38
N LYS A 94 -3.41 7.62 -8.21
CA LYS A 94 -2.86 8.45 -7.13
C LYS A 94 -1.52 7.90 -6.66
N PHE A 95 -1.43 6.59 -6.45
CA PHE A 95 -0.22 5.97 -5.92
C PHE A 95 0.89 5.85 -6.97
N LEU A 96 0.58 5.56 -8.23
CA LEU A 96 1.59 5.49 -9.30
C LEU A 96 2.38 6.81 -9.45
N ARG A 97 1.77 7.96 -9.17
CA ARG A 97 2.44 9.28 -9.18
C ARG A 97 3.61 9.36 -8.20
N THR A 98 3.49 8.74 -7.02
CA THR A 98 4.51 8.80 -5.97
C THR A 98 5.38 7.54 -5.92
N LEU A 99 4.93 6.46 -6.56
CA LEU A 99 5.57 5.14 -6.50
C LEU A 99 7.03 5.16 -6.97
N LYS A 100 7.29 5.72 -8.15
CA LYS A 100 8.65 5.75 -8.73
C LYS A 100 9.62 6.49 -7.80
N THR A 101 9.22 7.66 -7.32
CA THR A 101 10.04 8.50 -6.45
C THR A 101 10.30 7.83 -5.10
N GLY A 102 9.27 7.21 -4.51
CA GLY A 102 9.42 6.48 -3.25
C GLY A 102 10.32 5.24 -3.37
N LEU A 103 10.23 4.48 -4.47
CA LEU A 103 11.13 3.35 -4.73
C LEU A 103 12.57 3.81 -4.89
N ASN A 104 12.80 4.90 -5.61
CA ASN A 104 14.13 5.48 -5.77
C ASN A 104 14.69 5.91 -4.41
N LEU A 105 13.91 6.62 -3.59
CA LEU A 105 14.33 7.04 -2.26
C LEU A 105 14.68 5.84 -1.36
N LEU A 106 13.85 4.80 -1.36
CA LEU A 106 14.12 3.58 -0.60
C LEU A 106 15.42 2.90 -1.06
N ASN A 107 15.60 2.72 -2.37
CA ASN A 107 16.80 2.09 -2.93
C ASN A 107 18.07 2.90 -2.64
N LEU A 108 18.00 4.24 -2.72
CA LEU A 108 19.12 5.12 -2.38
C LEU A 108 19.52 4.95 -0.91
N ASN A 109 18.57 4.98 0.01
CA ASN A 109 18.86 4.80 1.45
C ASN A 109 19.43 3.40 1.73
N ILE A 110 18.91 2.37 1.08
CA ILE A 110 19.45 1.00 1.17
C ILE A 110 20.89 0.94 0.66
N SER A 111 21.19 1.53 -0.50
CA SER A 111 22.54 1.51 -1.08
C SER A 111 23.58 2.25 -0.23
N LYS A 112 23.17 3.28 0.51
CA LYS A 112 24.04 3.99 1.46
C LYS A 112 24.38 3.13 2.67
N LEU A 113 23.43 2.33 3.16
CA LEU A 113 23.65 1.41 4.27
C LEU A 113 24.63 0.29 3.89
N SER A 114 24.55 -0.25 2.68
CA SER A 114 25.48 -1.29 2.22
C SER A 114 26.92 -0.80 2.05
N LYS A 115 27.12 0.49 1.73
CA LYS A 115 28.46 1.08 1.53
C LYS A 115 29.20 1.38 2.83
N ASN A 116 28.46 1.70 3.90
CA ASN A 116 29.07 2.28 5.09
C ASN A 116 29.43 1.25 6.18
N ASN A 117 29.18 -0.06 5.98
CA ASN A 117 29.37 -1.15 6.97
C ASN A 117 28.75 -0.92 8.38
N CYS A 118 28.09 0.21 8.61
CA CYS A 118 27.51 0.58 9.89
C CYS A 118 26.06 0.10 10.00
N ASN A 119 25.87 -0.87 10.89
CA ASN A 119 24.63 -1.20 11.58
C ASN A 119 23.41 -1.63 10.76
N ASN A 120 23.56 -1.87 9.45
CA ASN A 120 22.60 -2.48 8.51
C ASN A 120 21.10 -2.29 8.85
N LYS A 121 20.71 -1.08 9.26
CA LYS A 121 19.38 -0.76 9.82
C LYS A 121 18.81 0.48 9.17
N LEU A 122 17.66 0.36 8.53
CA LEU A 122 16.93 1.48 7.93
C LEU A 122 16.27 2.31 9.02
N ARG A 123 16.62 3.61 9.07
CA ARG A 123 16.15 4.56 10.09
C ARG A 123 14.63 4.74 10.04
N GLY A 124 14.00 4.81 11.21
CA GLY A 124 12.54 4.92 11.35
C GLY A 124 11.99 6.19 10.72
N LYS A 125 12.78 7.28 10.73
CA LYS A 125 12.46 8.53 10.04
C LYS A 125 12.31 8.37 8.52
N VAL A 126 13.15 7.54 7.89
CA VAL A 126 13.06 7.26 6.44
C VAL A 126 11.82 6.43 6.14
N ILE A 127 11.55 5.42 6.96
CA ILE A 127 10.36 4.57 6.85
C ILE A 127 9.09 5.42 7.00
N PHE A 128 9.06 6.29 8.01
CA PHE A 128 7.96 7.22 8.27
C PHE A 128 7.74 8.17 7.09
N TYR A 129 8.81 8.72 6.51
CA TYR A 129 8.70 9.62 5.37
C TYR A 129 8.20 8.91 4.10
N LEU A 130 8.67 7.69 3.82
CA LEU A 130 8.14 6.84 2.75
C LEU A 130 6.65 6.53 2.95
N TYR A 131 6.27 6.28 4.20
CA TYR A 131 4.90 6.00 4.59
C TYR A 131 3.98 7.22 4.43
N ASP A 132 4.34 8.34 5.05
CA ASP A 132 3.50 9.54 5.14
C ASP A 132 3.44 10.31 3.82
N THR A 133 4.61 10.55 3.21
CA THR A 133 4.71 11.41 2.02
C THR A 133 4.46 10.63 0.73
N TYR A 134 5.08 9.45 0.58
CA TYR A 134 4.97 8.66 -0.65
C TYR A 134 3.89 7.58 -0.57
N GLY A 135 3.37 7.32 0.63
CA GLY A 135 2.25 6.41 0.80
C GLY A 135 2.62 4.93 0.77
N PHE A 136 3.88 4.60 1.04
CA PHE A 136 4.40 3.23 0.99
C PHE A 136 3.91 2.41 2.18
N PRO A 137 3.31 1.22 1.97
CA PRO A 137 2.96 0.34 3.07
C PRO A 137 4.21 -0.09 3.85
N PHE A 138 4.16 0.03 5.18
CA PHE A 138 5.24 -0.41 6.07
C PHE A 138 5.65 -1.87 5.83
N ASP A 139 4.66 -2.76 5.67
CA ASP A 139 4.86 -4.19 5.44
C ASP A 139 5.72 -4.46 4.19
N LEU A 140 5.56 -3.65 3.14
CA LEU A 140 6.39 -3.78 1.95
C LEU A 140 7.82 -3.28 2.20
N ILE A 141 7.99 -2.15 2.88
CA ILE A 141 9.32 -1.63 3.22
C ILE A 141 10.09 -2.73 4.00
N LYS A 142 9.41 -3.36 4.97
CA LYS A 142 9.92 -4.51 5.72
C LYS A 142 10.30 -5.68 4.80
N GLU A 143 9.42 -6.07 3.87
CA GLU A 143 9.70 -7.15 2.91
C GLU A 143 10.95 -6.87 2.03
N ILE A 144 11.08 -5.65 1.51
CA ILE A 144 12.21 -5.23 0.67
C ILE A 144 13.52 -5.22 1.48
N CYS A 145 13.47 -4.67 2.70
CA CYS A 145 14.62 -4.64 3.59
C CYS A 145 15.06 -6.05 4.00
N ASN A 146 14.13 -6.92 4.38
CA ASN A 146 14.42 -8.31 4.77
C ASN A 146 15.11 -9.09 3.65
N LYS A 147 14.68 -8.93 2.39
CA LYS A 147 15.33 -9.56 1.23
C LYS A 147 16.79 -9.15 1.03
N LYS A 148 17.14 -7.94 1.47
CA LYS A 148 18.50 -7.41 1.42
C LYS A 148 19.24 -7.55 2.76
N LYS A 149 18.68 -8.35 3.69
CA LYS A 149 19.20 -8.57 5.06
C LYS A 149 19.34 -7.27 5.87
N ILE A 150 18.57 -6.23 5.53
CA ILE A 150 18.57 -4.92 6.21
C ILE A 150 17.53 -4.95 7.34
N LYS A 151 17.94 -4.65 8.56
CA LYS A 151 17.04 -4.45 9.71
C LYS A 151 16.24 -3.16 9.53
N ILE A 152 15.09 -3.06 10.18
CA ILE A 152 14.28 -1.84 10.18
C ILE A 152 14.09 -1.31 11.60
N ASP A 153 14.06 0.01 11.74
CA ASP A 153 13.85 0.68 13.00
C ASP A 153 12.35 0.87 13.31
N GLU A 154 11.68 -0.24 13.61
CA GLU A 154 10.23 -0.26 13.86
C GLU A 154 9.84 0.60 15.07
N ILE A 155 10.66 0.59 16.13
CA ILE A 155 10.41 1.35 17.37
C ILE A 155 10.28 2.83 17.04
N ASN A 156 11.27 3.39 16.34
CA ASN A 156 11.28 4.81 16.00
C ASN A 156 10.18 5.17 14.99
N PHE A 157 9.88 4.28 14.04
CA PHE A 157 8.73 4.44 13.15
C PHE A 157 7.41 4.54 13.95
N ASN A 158 7.18 3.64 14.91
CA ASN A 158 5.98 3.64 15.75
C ASN A 158 5.89 4.89 16.64
N ILE A 159 7.02 5.37 17.19
CA ILE A 159 7.08 6.63 17.93
C ILE A 159 6.63 7.80 17.04
N LEU A 160 7.11 7.87 15.80
CA LEU A 160 6.73 8.92 14.85
C LEU A 160 5.25 8.83 14.45
N MET A 161 4.73 7.62 14.21
CA MET A 161 3.31 7.38 13.95
C MET A 161 2.42 7.85 15.11
N ASN A 162 2.80 7.51 16.36
CA ASN A 162 2.07 7.95 17.54
C ASN A 162 2.11 9.48 17.70
N LYS A 163 3.28 10.11 17.48
CA LYS A 163 3.40 11.57 17.47
C LYS A 163 2.49 12.22 16.43
N GLN A 164 2.41 11.66 15.23
CA GLN A 164 1.51 12.17 14.18
C GLN A 164 0.04 12.01 14.57
N ARG A 165 -0.35 10.84 15.10
CA ARG A 165 -1.71 10.59 15.58
C ARG A 165 -2.12 11.57 16.68
N LEU A 166 -1.26 11.81 17.67
CA LEU A 166 -1.52 12.76 18.75
C LEU A 166 -1.68 14.20 18.24
N LYS A 167 -0.87 14.62 17.25
CA LYS A 167 -1.03 15.93 16.60
C LYS A 167 -2.40 16.07 15.93
N SER A 168 -2.85 15.06 15.19
CA SER A 168 -4.18 15.06 14.55
C SER A 168 -5.30 15.17 15.59
N LEU A 169 -5.20 14.45 16.72
CA LEU A 169 -6.19 14.51 17.80
C LEU A 169 -6.24 15.89 18.49
N ASN A 170 -5.08 16.50 18.74
CA ASN A 170 -5.00 17.82 19.36
C ASN A 170 -5.53 18.92 18.43
N SER A 171 -5.27 18.82 17.13
CA SER A 171 -5.87 19.73 16.14
C SER A 171 -7.40 19.63 16.13
N ASN A 172 -7.97 18.41 16.19
CA ASN A 172 -9.42 18.19 16.25
C ASN A 172 -10.07 18.68 17.56
N LYS A 173 -9.38 18.63 18.71
CA LYS A 173 -9.87 19.22 19.97
C LYS A 173 -9.96 20.75 19.90
N PHE A 174 -9.05 21.40 19.17
CA PHE A 174 -9.07 22.85 18.96
C PHE A 174 -10.30 23.31 18.17
N PHE A 175 -10.72 22.53 17.16
CA PHE A 175 -11.94 22.82 16.39
C PHE A 175 -13.25 22.51 17.13
N LYS A 176 -13.25 21.57 18.08
CA LYS A 176 -14.43 21.25 18.90
C LYS A 176 -14.72 22.25 20.03
N LYS A 177 -13.73 22.99 20.52
CA LYS A 177 -13.89 24.01 21.58
C LYS A 177 -14.41 25.37 21.08
N LYS A 178 -14.59 25.55 19.76
CA LYS A 178 -15.06 26.80 19.14
C LYS A 178 -16.50 26.70 18.59
N LYS A 179 -17.30 25.74 19.08
CA LYS A 179 -18.73 25.66 18.81
C LYS A 179 -19.49 25.76 20.12
#